data_AF-A0A7V0W129-F1
#
_entry.id   AF-A0A7V0W129-F1
#
_cell.length_a   1.000
_cell.length_b   1.000
_cell.length_c   1.000
_cell.angle_alpha   90.00
_cell.angle_beta   90.00
_cell.angle_gamma   90.00
#
_symmetry.space_group_name_H-M   'P 1'
#
loop_
_entity.id
_entity.type
_entity.pdbx_description
1 polymer ?
#
loop_
_entity_poly.entity_id
_entity_poly.type
_entity_poly.pdbx_seq_one_letter_code
_entity_poly.pdbx_strand_id
1 'polypeptide(L)'
;MTLEQQKDRETVLELARQVVELAKSDEYEARRKRWRDVNGLRKPDRFPVYCRPVGAWAELLPANMLTCKDLFCRNIEYNLRMRLIKHEIGDDDPLEPYWTVGVVFDQHTPHTWGVPINYVSPNTPGGAYRYDPPLKTEADFDKLKLPEYTYNEEKTKKSLTQMQEFFGDVMEVRLSCGIPLHPGLANYASSLRG
;
A
#
# COMPACT_ATOMS: atom_id res chain seq x y z
N MET A 1 -6.54 -16.47 22.61
CA MET A 1 -5.24 -15.92 22.14
C MET A 1 -4.14 -16.63 22.87
N THR A 2 -3.12 -17.08 22.15
CA THR A 2 -1.88 -17.60 22.76
C THR A 2 -1.05 -16.45 23.34
N LEU A 3 -0.09 -16.75 24.21
CA LEU A 3 0.86 -15.75 24.74
C LEU A 3 1.65 -15.05 23.63
N GLU A 4 2.02 -15.80 22.58
CA GLU A 4 2.71 -15.26 21.41
C GLU A 4 1.84 -14.27 20.64
N GLN A 5 0.56 -14.59 20.42
CA GLN A 5 -0.39 -13.67 19.78
C GLN A 5 -0.64 -12.41 20.60
N GLN A 6 -0.62 -12.50 21.93
CA GLN A 6 -0.72 -11.33 22.81
C GLN A 6 0.49 -10.41 22.64
N LYS A 7 1.69 -10.98 22.70
CA LYS A 7 2.94 -10.25 22.50
C LYS A 7 3.02 -9.58 21.12
N ASP A 8 2.60 -10.29 20.08
CA ASP A 8 2.57 -9.74 18.72
C ASP A 8 1.61 -8.56 18.61
N ARG A 9 0.41 -8.69 19.18
CA ARG A 9 -0.55 -7.60 19.23
C ARG A 9 -0.01 -6.40 20.00
N GLU A 10 0.59 -6.61 21.17
CA GLU A 10 1.20 -5.54 21.97
C GLU A 10 2.29 -4.80 21.20
N THR A 11 3.15 -5.54 20.50
CA THR A 11 4.20 -4.97 19.64
C THR A 11 3.61 -4.04 18.58
N VAL A 12 2.57 -4.49 17.88
CA VAL A 12 1.93 -3.70 16.83
C VAL A 12 1.23 -2.47 17.40
N LEU A 13 0.53 -2.60 18.54
CA LEU A 13 -0.14 -1.47 19.18
C LEU A 13 0.87 -0.43 19.66
N GLU A 14 2.03 -0.84 20.15
CA GLU A 14 3.07 0.11 20.56
C GLU A 14 3.64 0.88 19.37
N LEU A 15 3.94 0.20 18.26
CA LEU A 15 4.35 0.87 17.02
C LEU A 15 3.27 1.82 16.50
N ALA A 16 1.99 1.46 16.65
CA ALA A 16 0.87 2.29 16.24
C ALA A 16 0.80 3.58 17.06
N ARG A 17 1.04 3.52 18.39
CA ARG A 17 1.11 4.71 19.25
C ARG A 17 2.19 5.68 18.77
N GLN A 18 3.40 5.17 18.52
CA GLN A 18 4.53 5.97 18.06
C GLN A 18 4.22 6.67 16.73
N VAL A 19 3.61 5.95 15.78
CA VAL A 19 3.17 6.52 14.50
C VAL A 19 2.12 7.61 14.69
N VAL A 20 1.12 7.39 15.56
CA VAL A 20 0.06 8.38 15.82
C VAL A 20 0.62 9.63 16.51
N GLU A 21 1.50 9.47 17.48
CA GLU A 21 2.18 10.56 18.17
C GLU A 21 2.99 11.41 17.20
N LEU A 22 3.84 10.78 16.38
CA LEU A 22 4.62 11.46 15.34
C LEU A 22 3.72 12.17 14.33
N ALA A 23 2.70 11.49 13.82
CA ALA A 23 1.78 12.05 12.82
C ALA A 23 1.07 13.32 13.32
N LYS A 24 0.81 13.42 14.63
CA LYS A 24 0.14 14.56 15.28
C LYS A 24 1.10 15.67 15.75
N SER A 25 2.41 15.50 15.58
CA SER A 25 3.40 16.50 15.97
C SER A 25 3.38 17.75 15.08
N ASP A 26 3.88 18.85 15.63
CA ASP A 26 4.08 20.11 14.89
C ASP A 26 5.02 19.94 13.69
N GLU A 27 5.99 19.02 13.79
CA GLU A 27 6.90 18.68 12.70
C GLU A 27 6.13 18.15 11.49
N TYR A 28 5.20 17.22 11.71
CA TYR A 28 4.38 16.66 10.64
C TYR A 28 3.31 17.63 10.14
N GLU A 29 2.80 18.54 10.98
CA GLU A 29 1.98 19.66 10.51
C GLU A 29 2.77 20.58 9.57
N ALA A 30 4.04 20.87 9.87
CA ALA A 30 4.89 21.65 8.99
C ALA A 30 5.12 20.94 7.64
N ARG A 31 5.34 19.61 7.64
CA ARG A 31 5.42 18.80 6.41
C ARG A 31 4.12 18.85 5.61
N ARG A 32 2.96 18.68 6.25
CA ARG A 32 1.63 18.81 5.61
C ARG A 32 1.42 20.19 5.02
N LYS A 33 1.78 21.25 5.74
CA LYS A 33 1.71 22.63 5.24
C LYS A 33 2.56 22.81 3.99
N ARG A 34 3.81 22.33 4.02
CA ARG A 34 4.75 22.37 2.88
C ARG A 34 4.14 21.73 1.63
N TRP A 35 3.58 20.52 1.77
CA TRP A 35 2.89 19.85 0.65
C TRP A 35 1.64 20.59 0.19
N ARG A 36 0.81 21.10 1.10
CA ARG A 36 -0.36 21.91 0.75
C ARG A 36 0.02 23.17 -0.02
N ASP A 37 1.15 23.80 0.31
CA ASP A 37 1.66 24.97 -0.40
C ASP A 37 2.12 24.61 -1.81
N VAL A 38 2.93 23.57 -1.96
CA VAL A 38 3.36 23.09 -3.29
C VAL A 38 2.17 22.69 -4.17
N ASN A 39 1.27 21.84 -3.67
CA ASN A 39 0.11 21.39 -4.42
C ASN A 39 -0.89 22.53 -4.70
N GLY A 40 -0.87 23.57 -3.87
CA GLY A 40 -1.67 24.78 -4.05
C GLY A 40 -0.97 25.90 -4.83
N LEU A 41 0.18 25.62 -5.47
CA LEU A 41 0.98 26.59 -6.23
C LEU A 41 1.41 27.83 -5.43
N ARG A 42 1.60 27.67 -4.11
CA ARG A 42 2.12 28.69 -3.19
C ARG A 42 3.60 28.44 -2.90
N LYS A 43 4.31 29.46 -2.43
CA LYS A 43 5.72 29.34 -2.01
C LYS A 43 5.79 28.59 -0.67
N PRO A 44 6.42 27.40 -0.61
CA PRO A 44 6.63 26.70 0.66
C PRO A 44 7.79 27.32 1.45
N ASP A 45 7.98 26.87 2.69
CA ASP A 45 9.12 27.23 3.54
C ASP A 45 10.46 26.71 2.96
N ARG A 46 10.43 25.51 2.37
CA ARG A 46 11.45 24.93 1.48
C ARG A 46 10.80 23.90 0.55
N PHE A 47 11.51 23.46 -0.49
CA PHE A 47 11.01 22.38 -1.34
C PHE A 47 10.90 21.07 -0.56
N PRO A 48 9.77 20.33 -0.67
CA PRO A 48 9.65 19.01 -0.06
C PRO A 48 10.54 18.01 -0.80
N VAL A 49 11.17 17.13 -0.03
CA VAL A 49 11.97 16.00 -0.48
C VAL A 49 11.15 14.75 -0.26
N TYR A 50 11.01 13.93 -1.30
CA TYR A 50 10.34 12.64 -1.20
C TYR A 50 11.34 11.53 -1.54
N CYS A 51 11.69 10.73 -0.55
CA CYS A 51 12.52 9.55 -0.70
C CYS A 51 11.62 8.31 -0.81
N ARG A 52 11.74 7.57 -1.92
CA ARG A 52 10.99 6.33 -2.16
C ARG A 52 11.96 5.14 -2.24
N PRO A 53 12.15 4.37 -1.15
CA PRO A 53 13.10 3.25 -1.10
C PRO A 53 12.61 1.98 -1.84
N VAL A 54 12.23 2.10 -3.13
CA VAL A 54 11.54 1.06 -3.93
C VAL A 54 12.08 -0.35 -3.69
N GLY A 55 13.24 -0.69 -4.28
CA GLY A 55 13.88 -2.01 -4.10
C GLY A 55 14.75 -2.11 -2.84
N ALA A 56 15.00 -0.99 -2.17
CA ALA A 56 15.92 -0.91 -1.03
C ALA A 56 15.26 -1.28 0.31
N TRP A 57 13.94 -1.50 0.36
CA TRP A 57 13.26 -1.87 1.59
C TRP A 57 13.79 -3.16 2.24
N ALA A 58 14.28 -4.11 1.44
CA ALA A 58 14.90 -5.32 1.97
C ALA A 58 16.22 -5.05 2.71
N GLU A 59 16.90 -3.94 2.40
CA GLU A 59 18.12 -3.48 3.07
C GLU A 59 17.80 -2.62 4.30
N LEU A 60 16.78 -1.75 4.19
CA LEU A 60 16.37 -0.85 5.28
C LEU A 60 15.58 -1.55 6.39
N LEU A 61 14.74 -2.53 6.02
CA LEU A 61 13.91 -3.31 6.95
C LEU A 61 13.98 -4.81 6.57
N PRO A 62 15.13 -5.46 6.81
CA PRO A 62 15.26 -6.89 6.57
C PRO A 62 14.31 -7.70 7.45
N ALA A 63 13.88 -8.86 6.96
CA ALA A 63 12.85 -9.68 7.61
C ALA A 63 13.21 -10.11 9.05
N ASN A 64 14.49 -10.22 9.39
CA ASN A 64 14.94 -10.55 10.74
C ASN A 64 14.73 -9.43 11.77
N MET A 65 14.46 -8.18 11.33
CA MET A 65 14.09 -7.07 12.24
C MET A 65 12.63 -7.13 12.69
N LEU A 66 11.78 -7.92 12.02
CA LEU A 66 10.39 -8.11 12.42
C LEU A 66 10.29 -9.14 13.53
N THR A 67 9.67 -8.75 14.65
CA THR A 67 9.55 -9.57 15.85
C THR A 67 8.31 -10.43 15.89
N CYS A 68 7.22 -10.01 15.23
CA CYS A 68 5.96 -10.74 15.25
C CYS A 68 6.06 -12.10 14.54
N LYS A 69 5.39 -13.12 15.09
CA LYS A 69 5.35 -14.49 14.57
C LYS A 69 4.09 -14.77 13.77
N ASP A 70 2.96 -14.28 14.26
CA ASP A 70 1.70 -14.30 13.54
C ASP A 70 1.81 -13.49 12.24
N LEU A 71 1.42 -14.08 11.11
CA LEU A 71 1.57 -13.46 9.79
C LEU A 71 0.77 -12.17 9.67
N PHE A 72 -0.41 -12.11 10.29
CA PHE A 72 -1.25 -10.91 10.26
C PHE A 72 -0.58 -9.76 11.03
N CYS A 73 -0.15 -9.99 12.27
CA CYS A 73 0.57 -8.96 13.05
C CYS A 73 1.89 -8.56 12.40
N ARG A 74 2.64 -9.52 11.84
CA ARG A 74 3.91 -9.28 11.16
C ARG A 74 3.80 -8.38 9.92
N ASN A 75 2.71 -8.51 9.16
CA ASN A 75 2.45 -7.62 8.03
C ASN A 75 2.13 -6.18 8.48
N ILE A 76 1.43 -6.02 9.61
CA ILE A 76 1.14 -4.70 10.17
C ILE A 76 2.41 -4.09 10.77
N GLU A 77 3.19 -4.88 11.51
CA GLU A 77 4.51 -4.49 12.04
C GLU A 77 5.41 -3.94 10.94
N TYR A 78 5.52 -4.66 9.82
CA TYR A 78 6.32 -4.23 8.67
C TYR A 78 5.89 -2.86 8.16
N ASN A 79 4.58 -2.63 7.99
CA ASN A 79 4.03 -1.35 7.54
C ASN A 79 4.32 -0.21 8.53
N LEU A 80 4.12 -0.42 9.82
CA LEU A 80 4.36 0.60 10.83
C LEU A 80 5.86 0.91 10.97
N ARG A 81 6.73 -0.10 10.92
CA ARG A 81 8.18 0.11 10.93
C ARG A 81 8.68 0.85 9.70
N MET A 82 8.16 0.56 8.50
CA MET A 82 8.49 1.36 7.30
C MET A 82 8.19 2.85 7.50
N ARG A 83 7.06 3.17 8.16
CA ARG A 83 6.68 4.56 8.47
C ARG A 83 7.66 5.21 9.45
N LEU A 84 8.09 4.49 10.49
CA LEU A 84 9.09 4.97 11.45
C LEU A 84 10.47 5.16 10.82
N ILE A 85 10.91 4.22 9.97
CA ILE A 85 12.15 4.35 9.20
C ILE A 85 12.09 5.57 8.28
N LYS A 86 10.94 5.84 7.65
CA LYS A 86 10.74 7.05 6.84
C LYS A 86 10.85 8.33 7.65
N HIS A 87 10.35 8.33 8.88
CA HIS A 87 10.60 9.43 9.81
C HIS A 87 12.10 9.61 10.08
N GLU A 88 12.83 8.53 10.35
CA GLU A 88 14.30 8.56 10.57
C GLU A 88 15.09 9.03 9.34
N ILE A 89 14.66 8.68 8.12
CA ILE A 89 15.22 9.19 6.86
C ILE A 89 15.07 10.73 6.77
N GLY A 90 14.06 11.30 7.45
CA GLY A 90 13.86 12.75 7.52
C GLY A 90 13.32 13.36 6.22
N ASP A 91 12.68 12.56 5.37
CA ASP A 91 12.01 13.08 4.18
C ASP A 91 10.68 13.76 4.51
N ASP A 92 10.02 14.38 3.54
CA ASP A 92 8.82 15.17 3.78
C ASP A 92 7.51 14.41 3.57
N ASP A 93 7.56 13.10 3.36
CA ASP A 93 6.35 12.30 3.15
C ASP A 93 5.39 12.43 4.35
N PRO A 94 4.13 12.85 4.14
CA PRO A 94 3.17 12.96 5.22
C PRO A 94 2.92 11.61 5.89
N LEU A 95 2.81 11.63 7.22
CA LEU A 95 2.39 10.48 8.01
C LEU A 95 0.98 10.73 8.52
N GLU A 96 0.11 9.76 8.29
CA GLU A 96 -1.29 9.83 8.71
C GLU A 96 -1.49 9.14 10.08
N PRO A 97 -2.30 9.72 10.98
CA PRO A 97 -2.55 9.19 12.33
C PRO A 97 -3.59 8.06 12.33
N TYR A 98 -3.81 7.41 11.19
CA TYR A 98 -4.83 6.39 11.02
C TYR A 98 -4.34 5.22 10.15
N TRP A 99 -5.01 4.09 10.31
CA TRP A 99 -4.88 2.93 9.44
C TRP A 99 -5.98 2.95 8.38
N THR A 100 -5.64 2.68 7.13
CA THR A 100 -6.61 2.63 6.03
C THR A 100 -7.01 1.21 5.71
N VAL A 101 -8.32 0.97 5.62
CA VAL A 101 -8.89 -0.27 5.06
C VAL A 101 -9.46 0.06 3.69
N GLY A 102 -9.02 -0.66 2.66
CA GLY A 102 -9.58 -0.52 1.31
C GLY A 102 -10.96 -1.17 1.23
N VAL A 103 -11.88 -0.54 0.50
CA VAL A 103 -13.12 -1.21 0.07
C VAL A 103 -12.79 -2.45 -0.77
N VAL A 104 -13.63 -3.47 -0.66
CA VAL A 104 -13.47 -4.72 -1.41
C VAL A 104 -14.40 -4.72 -2.61
N PHE A 105 -13.87 -5.09 -3.77
CA PHE A 105 -14.65 -5.34 -4.98
C PHE A 105 -14.51 -6.81 -5.38
N ASP A 106 -15.63 -7.44 -5.72
CA ASP A 106 -15.62 -8.74 -6.39
C ASP A 106 -15.44 -8.50 -7.89
N GLN A 107 -14.46 -9.17 -8.49
CA GLN A 107 -14.23 -9.14 -9.92
C GLN A 107 -14.98 -10.30 -10.58
N HIS A 108 -15.83 -9.99 -11.56
CA HIS A 108 -16.62 -11.00 -12.29
C HIS A 108 -15.97 -11.45 -13.59
N THR A 109 -15.00 -10.68 -14.08
CA THR A 109 -14.18 -11.06 -15.23
C THR A 109 -13.01 -11.95 -14.80
N PRO A 110 -12.71 -13.06 -15.49
CA PRO A 110 -11.57 -13.92 -15.14
C PRO A 110 -10.22 -13.20 -15.13
N HIS A 111 -10.08 -12.19 -15.99
CA HIS A 111 -8.93 -11.29 -16.06
C HIS A 111 -9.43 -9.86 -16.27
N THR A 112 -8.71 -8.86 -15.77
CA THR A 112 -9.14 -7.45 -15.79
C THR A 112 -9.55 -6.95 -17.17
N TRP A 113 -8.91 -7.42 -18.24
CA TRP A 113 -9.26 -7.06 -19.62
C TRP A 113 -9.70 -8.26 -20.47
N GLY A 114 -10.18 -9.32 -19.83
CA GLY A 114 -10.65 -10.54 -20.50
C GLY A 114 -9.55 -11.52 -20.95
N VAL A 115 -8.28 -11.13 -20.93
CA VAL A 115 -7.12 -11.95 -21.32
C VAL A 115 -6.06 -12.01 -20.21
N PRO A 116 -5.32 -13.13 -20.07
CA PRO A 116 -4.25 -13.24 -19.08
C PRO A 116 -3.04 -12.40 -19.48
N ILE A 117 -2.51 -11.63 -18.53
CA ILE A 117 -1.25 -10.89 -18.68
C ILE A 117 -0.11 -11.77 -18.19
N ASN A 118 0.88 -12.02 -19.04
CA ASN A 118 2.03 -12.88 -18.73
C ASN A 118 3.34 -12.11 -18.79
N TYR A 119 4.31 -12.60 -18.00
CA TYR A 119 5.67 -12.09 -17.95
C TYR A 119 6.65 -13.26 -17.99
N VAL A 120 7.82 -13.05 -18.60
CA VAL A 120 8.93 -13.99 -18.53
C VAL A 120 10.03 -13.37 -17.69
N SER A 121 10.31 -13.99 -16.54
CA SER A 121 11.33 -13.55 -15.59
C SER A 121 12.46 -14.57 -15.52
N PRO A 122 13.73 -14.13 -15.36
CA PRO A 122 14.83 -15.00 -15.02
C PRO A 122 14.68 -15.52 -13.59
N ASN A 123 15.31 -16.66 -13.28
CA ASN A 123 15.33 -17.25 -11.93
C ASN A 123 16.25 -16.49 -10.94
N THR A 124 16.54 -15.22 -11.20
CA THR A 124 17.43 -14.39 -10.37
C THR A 124 16.59 -13.46 -9.50
N PRO A 125 16.71 -13.53 -8.16
CA PRO A 125 16.03 -12.60 -7.26
C PRO A 125 16.36 -11.14 -7.61
N GLY A 126 15.33 -10.29 -7.73
CA GLY A 126 15.50 -8.87 -8.09
C GLY A 126 15.83 -8.62 -9.58
N GLY A 127 15.76 -9.63 -10.44
CA GLY A 127 16.01 -9.49 -11.88
C GLY A 127 14.91 -8.73 -12.63
N ALA A 128 15.27 -8.23 -13.82
CA ALA A 128 14.31 -7.67 -14.77
C ALA A 128 13.45 -8.76 -15.42
N TYR A 129 12.29 -8.39 -15.97
CA TYR A 129 11.41 -9.30 -16.72
C TYR A 129 11.15 -8.75 -18.14
N ARG A 130 10.65 -9.61 -19.02
CA ARG A 130 10.05 -9.19 -20.31
C ARG A 130 8.56 -9.47 -20.34
N TYR A 131 7.82 -8.66 -21.09
CA TYR A 131 6.42 -8.93 -21.39
C TYR A 131 6.27 -10.19 -22.26
N ASP A 132 5.23 -10.98 -22.01
CA ASP A 132 4.70 -11.97 -22.94
C ASP A 132 3.23 -11.60 -23.23
N PRO A 133 3.02 -10.61 -24.12
CA PRO A 133 1.72 -9.98 -24.28
C PRO A 133 0.70 -10.94 -24.91
N PRO A 134 -0.55 -10.94 -24.42
CA PRO A 134 -1.63 -11.75 -25.00
C PRO A 134 -2.11 -11.26 -26.37
N LEU A 135 -1.96 -9.97 -26.67
CA LEU A 135 -2.35 -9.39 -27.96
C LEU A 135 -1.14 -9.36 -28.89
N LYS A 136 -1.20 -10.06 -30.03
CA LYS A 136 -0.09 -10.15 -30.99
C LYS A 136 -0.47 -9.62 -32.37
N THR A 137 -1.73 -9.74 -32.71
CA THR A 137 -2.34 -9.33 -33.98
C THR A 137 -3.53 -8.40 -33.73
N GLU A 138 -3.99 -7.71 -34.77
CA GLU A 138 -5.17 -6.83 -34.68
C GLU A 138 -6.45 -7.60 -34.30
N ALA A 139 -6.61 -8.83 -34.77
CA ALA A 139 -7.76 -9.68 -34.42
C ALA A 139 -7.80 -10.06 -32.91
N ASP A 140 -6.68 -9.96 -32.19
CA ASP A 140 -6.66 -10.28 -30.76
C ASP A 140 -7.41 -9.24 -29.92
N PHE A 141 -7.64 -8.03 -30.45
CA PHE A 141 -8.39 -6.99 -29.74
C PHE A 141 -9.84 -7.40 -29.50
N ASP A 142 -10.42 -8.27 -30.33
CA ASP A 142 -11.76 -8.84 -30.14
C ASP A 142 -11.87 -9.72 -28.88
N LYS A 143 -10.74 -10.13 -28.29
CA LYS A 143 -10.70 -10.90 -27.04
C LYS A 143 -10.84 -10.01 -25.81
N LEU A 144 -10.67 -8.70 -25.95
CA LEU A 144 -10.74 -7.76 -24.85
C LEU A 144 -12.16 -7.67 -24.30
N LYS A 145 -12.26 -7.59 -22.98
CA LYS A 145 -13.52 -7.35 -22.27
C LYS A 145 -13.34 -6.24 -21.27
N LEU A 146 -14.35 -5.39 -21.12
CA LEU A 146 -14.36 -4.41 -20.04
C LEU A 146 -14.44 -5.15 -18.70
N PRO A 147 -13.64 -4.76 -17.70
CA PRO A 147 -13.72 -5.34 -16.37
C PRO A 147 -15.06 -5.01 -15.73
N GLU A 148 -15.65 -6.03 -15.10
CA GLU A 148 -16.84 -5.90 -14.28
C GLU A 148 -16.50 -6.14 -12.81
N TYR A 149 -16.88 -5.19 -11.97
CA TYR A 149 -16.68 -5.20 -10.53
C TYR A 149 -17.97 -4.90 -9.79
N THR A 150 -18.18 -5.54 -8.65
CA THR A 150 -19.26 -5.18 -7.71
C THR A 150 -18.68 -4.88 -6.35
N TYR A 151 -19.11 -3.79 -5.74
CA TYR A 151 -18.74 -3.46 -4.37
C TYR A 151 -19.24 -4.55 -3.41
N ASN A 152 -18.33 -5.16 -2.66
CA ASN A 152 -18.66 -6.17 -1.66
C ASN A 152 -18.73 -5.51 -0.28
N GLU A 153 -19.94 -5.14 0.13
CA GLU A 153 -20.20 -4.48 1.40
C GLU A 153 -19.87 -5.38 2.61
N GLU A 154 -20.18 -6.68 2.52
CA GLU A 154 -19.97 -7.64 3.62
C GLU A 154 -18.48 -7.82 3.92
N LYS A 155 -17.66 -8.08 2.90
CA LYS A 155 -16.21 -8.21 3.04
C LYS A 155 -15.58 -6.90 3.51
N THR A 156 -16.06 -5.76 2.99
CA THR A 156 -15.58 -4.44 3.41
C THR A 156 -15.86 -4.19 4.88
N LYS A 157 -17.10 -4.43 5.34
CA LYS A 157 -17.48 -4.30 6.75
C LYS A 157 -16.67 -5.23 7.63
N LYS A 158 -16.51 -6.49 7.23
CA LYS A 158 -15.72 -7.48 7.98
C LYS A 158 -14.28 -7.03 8.18
N SER A 159 -13.60 -6.60 7.11
CA SER A 159 -12.23 -6.10 7.20
C SER A 159 -12.12 -4.82 8.03
N LEU A 160 -13.08 -3.90 7.90
CA LEU A 160 -13.12 -2.67 8.69
C LEU A 160 -13.27 -2.96 10.19
N THR A 161 -14.27 -3.78 10.56
CA THR A 161 -14.52 -4.18 11.95
C THR A 161 -13.31 -4.92 12.53
N GLN A 162 -12.72 -5.86 11.79
CA GLN A 162 -11.53 -6.59 12.26
C GLN A 162 -10.38 -5.64 12.63
N MET A 163 -10.10 -4.63 11.79
CA MET A 163 -9.02 -3.68 12.06
C MET A 163 -9.38 -2.70 13.17
N GLN A 164 -10.64 -2.27 13.26
CA GLN A 164 -11.14 -1.42 14.36
C GLN A 164 -11.02 -2.12 15.71
N GLU A 165 -11.45 -3.38 15.81
CA GLU A 165 -11.28 -4.19 17.02
C GLU A 165 -9.81 -4.43 17.35
N PHE A 166 -8.99 -4.64 16.32
CA PHE A 166 -7.56 -4.88 16.50
C PHE A 166 -6.85 -3.66 17.10
N PHE A 167 -6.98 -2.48 16.50
CA PHE A 167 -6.33 -1.24 16.96
C PHE A 167 -7.01 -0.60 18.17
N GLY A 168 -8.32 -0.77 18.33
CA GLY A 168 -9.10 -0.11 19.37
C GLY A 168 -8.87 1.40 19.35
N ASP A 169 -8.62 1.97 20.53
CA ASP A 169 -8.43 3.42 20.70
C ASP A 169 -7.01 3.92 20.34
N VAL A 170 -6.09 3.00 19.99
CA VAL A 170 -4.68 3.36 19.77
C VAL A 170 -4.48 4.11 18.44
N MET A 171 -5.17 3.68 17.39
CA MET A 171 -5.05 4.26 16.05
C MET A 171 -6.41 4.20 15.36
N GLU A 172 -6.86 5.34 14.86
CA GLU A 172 -8.12 5.43 14.12
C GLU A 172 -8.05 4.54 12.87
N VAL A 173 -9.15 3.87 12.53
CA VAL A 173 -9.25 3.07 11.29
C VAL A 173 -10.24 3.72 10.36
N ARG A 174 -9.78 4.10 9.16
CA ARG A 174 -10.58 4.77 8.13
C ARG A 174 -10.79 3.88 6.92
N LEU A 175 -12.00 3.92 6.38
CA LEU A 175 -12.30 3.31 5.10
C LEU A 175 -11.75 4.19 3.97
N SER A 176 -11.16 3.57 2.96
CA SER A 176 -10.67 4.22 1.75
C SER A 176 -11.26 3.53 0.52
N CYS A 177 -11.76 4.34 -0.42
CA CYS A 177 -12.27 3.84 -1.69
C CYS A 177 -11.24 4.09 -2.78
N GLY A 178 -10.74 3.03 -3.39
CA GLY A 178 -9.91 3.08 -4.58
C GLY A 178 -10.61 2.33 -5.71
N ILE A 179 -10.50 2.83 -6.93
CA ILE A 179 -10.94 2.08 -8.11
C ILE A 179 -10.07 0.82 -8.18
N PRO A 180 -10.63 -0.39 -8.41
CA PRO A 180 -9.87 -1.63 -8.55
C PRO A 180 -9.12 -1.71 -9.89
N LEU A 181 -8.66 -0.57 -10.40
CA LEU A 181 -7.95 -0.40 -11.65
C LEU A 181 -6.77 0.56 -11.45
N HIS A 182 -5.68 0.28 -12.13
CA HIS A 182 -4.54 1.17 -12.19
C HIS A 182 -4.90 2.42 -13.03
N PRO A 183 -4.63 3.64 -12.56
CA PRO A 183 -5.06 4.86 -13.26
C PRO A 183 -4.31 5.10 -14.58
N GLY A 184 -3.08 4.61 -14.70
CA GLY A 184 -2.27 4.74 -15.91
C GLY A 184 -2.61 3.68 -16.96
N LEU A 185 -3.23 4.10 -18.07
CA LEU A 185 -3.57 3.24 -19.21
C LEU A 185 -2.32 2.67 -19.92
N ALA A 186 -1.20 3.40 -19.88
CA ALA A 186 0.06 2.96 -20.50
C ALA A 186 0.59 1.64 -19.89
N ASN A 187 0.38 1.43 -18.59
CA ASN A 187 0.78 0.17 -17.94
C ASN A 187 -0.02 -1.00 -18.50
N TYR A 188 -1.33 -0.83 -18.67
CA TYR A 188 -2.16 -1.85 -19.30
C TYR A 188 -1.77 -2.10 -20.75
N ALA A 189 -1.54 -1.04 -21.54
CA ALA A 189 -1.10 -1.18 -22.92
C ALA A 189 0.22 -1.96 -23.03
N SER A 190 1.21 -1.62 -22.21
CA SER A 190 2.51 -2.32 -22.18
C SER A 190 2.34 -3.79 -21.81
N SER A 191 1.54 -4.09 -20.78
CA SER A 191 1.28 -5.48 -20.36
C SER A 191 0.47 -6.29 -21.37
N LEU A 192 -0.46 -5.67 -22.10
CA LEU A 192 -1.35 -6.35 -23.03
C LEU A 192 -0.73 -6.55 -24.42
N ARG A 193 0.14 -5.62 -24.86
CA ARG A 193 0.65 -5.60 -26.24
C ARG A 193 2.18 -5.61 -26.38
N GLY A 194 2.91 -5.27 -25.32
CA GLY A 194 4.37 -5.09 -25.35
C GLY A 194 4.75 -3.71 -25.84
#